data_AF-A0AAP2H9C3-F1
#
_entry.id   AF-A0AAP2H9C3-F1
#
_cell.length_a   1.000
_cell.length_b   1.000
_cell.length_c   1.000
_cell.angle_alpha   90.00
_cell.angle_beta   90.00
_cell.angle_gamma   90.00
#
_symmetry.space_group_name_H-M   'P 1'
#
loop_
_entity.id
_entity.type
_entity.pdbx_description
1 polymer ?
#
loop_
_entity_poly.entity_id
_entity_poly.type
_entity_poly.pdbx_seq_one_letter_code
_entity_poly.pdbx_strand_id
1 'polypeptide(L)' 'MTEKKAYPLRINADVLTAAQRWADDELRSLNAQIEYVLRDALRRAGRLPGPPANPHPASDEEST' A
#
# COMPACT_ATOMS: atom_id res chain seq x y z
N MET A 1 -1.38 -12.62 -6.41
CA MET A 1 -2.26 -11.47 -6.14
C MET A 1 -1.80 -10.84 -4.84
N THR A 2 -1.49 -9.55 -4.80
CA THR A 2 -1.10 -8.86 -3.57
C THR A 2 -2.27 -8.95 -2.59
N GLU A 3 -2.06 -9.65 -1.47
CA GLU A 3 -3.08 -9.84 -0.45
C GLU A 3 -3.50 -8.48 0.13
N LYS A 4 -4.77 -8.11 -0.04
CA LYS A 4 -5.32 -6.85 0.49
C LYS A 4 -5.91 -7.13 1.86
N LYS A 5 -5.27 -6.61 2.91
CA LYS A 5 -5.79 -6.70 4.28
C LYS A 5 -6.73 -5.53 4.55
N ALA A 6 -7.99 -5.82 4.88
CA ALA A 6 -8.92 -4.80 5.34
C ALA A 6 -8.52 -4.30 6.73
N TYR A 7 -8.48 -2.98 6.91
CA TYR A 7 -8.16 -2.33 8.18
C TYR A 7 -9.13 -1.17 8.44
N PRO A 8 -9.75 -1.08 9.63
CA PRO A 8 -10.64 0.03 9.95
C PRO A 8 -9.85 1.34 10.10
N LEU A 9 -10.10 2.29 9.20
CA LEU A 9 -9.44 3.58 9.18
C LEU A 9 -10.20 4.60 10.05
N ARG A 10 -9.53 5.14 11.07
CA ARG A 10 -10.03 6.31 11.81
C ARG A 10 -9.48 7.57 11.15
N ILE A 11 -10.36 8.38 10.57
CA ILE A 11 -10.00 9.59 9.83
C ILE A 11 -11.02 10.70 10.10
N ASN A 12 -10.57 11.94 10.06
CA ASN A 12 -11.46 13.10 10.12
C ASN A 12 -12.42 13.12 8.91
N ALA A 13 -13.69 13.45 9.15
CA ALA A 13 -14.74 13.43 8.12
C ALA A 13 -14.51 14.42 6.97
N ASP A 14 -13.96 15.60 7.26
CA ASP A 14 -13.68 16.62 6.24
C ASP A 14 -12.56 16.15 5.30
N VAL A 15 -11.54 15.49 5.87
CA VAL A 15 -10.45 14.89 5.09
C VAL A 15 -10.97 13.77 4.19
N LEU A 16 -11.85 12.91 4.72
CA LEU A 16 -12.47 11.84 3.92
C LEU A 16 -13.30 12.40 2.77
N THR A 17 -14.05 13.48 3.03
CA THR A 17 -14.88 14.16 2.03
C THR A 17 -14.02 14.79 0.93
N ALA A 18 -12.91 15.45 1.29
CA ALA A 18 -11.96 15.99 0.32
C ALA A 18 -11.31 14.88 -0.53
N ALA A 19 -10.93 13.77 0.10
CA ALA A 19 -10.37 12.62 -0.60
C ALA A 19 -11.38 11.97 -1.57
N GLN A 20 -12.67 11.90 -1.20
CA GLN A 20 -13.73 11.41 -2.07
C GLN A 20 -13.89 12.27 -3.32
N ARG A 21 -13.97 13.60 -3.15
CA ARG A 21 -14.07 14.52 -4.30
C ARG A 21 -12.89 14.39 -5.26
N TRP A 22 -11.67 14.31 -4.72
CA TRP A 22 -10.48 14.10 -5.55
C TRP A 22 -10.51 12.76 -6.28
N ALA A 23 -10.98 11.69 -5.62
CA ALA A 23 -11.15 10.39 -6.28
C ALA A 23 -12.18 10.47 -7.43
N ASP A 24 -13.30 11.18 -7.22
CA ASP A 24 -14.33 11.37 -8.23
C ASP A 24 -13.81 12.16 -9.44
N ASP A 25 -13.02 13.21 -9.20
CA ASP A 25 -12.37 14.01 -10.25
C ASP A 25 -11.41 13.18 -11.12
N GLU A 26 -10.75 12.17 -10.53
CA GLU A 26 -9.85 11.24 -11.24
C GLU A 26 -10.56 9.97 -11.76
N LEU A 27 -11.89 9.87 -11.64
CA LEU A 27 -12.67 8.68 -11.99
C LEU A 27 -12.14 7.39 -11.31
N ARG A 28 -11.73 7.53 -10.05
CA ARG A 28 -11.14 6.46 -9.24
C ARG A 28 -12.02 6.15 -8.03
N SER A 29 -11.98 4.91 -7.54
CA SER A 29 -12.55 4.61 -6.23
C SER A 29 -11.76 5.29 -5.11
N LEU A 30 -12.46 5.71 -4.06
CA LEU A 30 -11.85 6.29 -2.86
C LEU A 30 -10.75 5.40 -2.26
N ASN A 31 -10.95 4.08 -2.19
CA ASN A 31 -9.93 3.16 -1.70
C ASN A 31 -8.65 3.17 -2.55
N ALA A 32 -8.80 3.19 -3.88
CA ALA A 32 -7.64 3.26 -4.76
C ALA A 32 -6.95 4.63 -4.68
N GLN A 33 -7.70 5.71 -4.43
CA GLN A 33 -7.12 7.04 -4.21
C GLN A 33 -6.31 7.08 -2.92
N ILE A 34 -6.86 6.57 -1.82
CA ILE A 34 -6.16 6.45 -0.54
C ILE A 34 -4.89 5.60 -0.69
N GLU A 35 -4.97 4.45 -1.37
CA GLU A 35 -3.79 3.62 -1.62
C GLU A 35 -2.71 4.37 -2.42
N TYR A 36 -3.09 5.08 -3.48
CA TYR A 36 -2.17 5.86 -4.30
C TYR A 36 -1.43 6.91 -3.48
N VAL A 37 -2.17 7.72 -2.72
CA VAL A 37 -1.60 8.79 -1.87
C VAL A 37 -0.66 8.21 -0.82
N LEU A 38 -1.05 7.12 -0.13
CA LEU A 38 -0.21 6.48 0.87
C LEU A 38 1.07 5.91 0.27
N ARG A 39 0.97 5.25 -0.89
CA ARG A 39 2.13 4.69 -1.59
C ARG A 39 3.08 5.79 -2.05
N ASP A 40 2.55 6.89 -2.57
CA ASP A 40 3.36 8.02 -3.01
C ASP A 40 4.05 8.71 -1.82
N ALA A 41 3.33 8.93 -0.72
CA ALA A 41 3.89 9.48 0.51
C ALA A 41 5.01 8.59 1.09
N LEU A 42 4.80 7.27 1.13
CA LEU A 42 5.82 6.30 1.58
C LEU A 42 7.04 6.30 0.65
N ARG A 43 6.84 6.40 -0.66
CA ARG A 43 7.93 6.50 -1.64
C ARG A 43 8.75 7.77 -1.42
N ARG A 44 8.09 8.93 -1.30
CA ARG A 44 8.75 10.22 -1.02
C ARG A 44 9.50 10.21 0.31
N ALA A 45 8.98 9.50 1.30
CA ALA A 45 9.62 9.31 2.60
C ALA A 45 10.74 8.25 2.60
N GLY A 46 10.98 7.54 1.48
CA GLY A 46 11.95 6.45 1.40
C GLY A 46 11.59 5.22 2.26
N ARG A 47 10.31 5.03 2.57
CA ARG A 47 9.80 3.97 3.48
C ARG A 47 9.09 2.82 2.78
N LEU A 48 9.02 2.85 1.46
CA LEU A 48 8.48 1.72 0.71
C LEU A 48 9.51 0.58 0.78
N PRO A 49 9.12 -0.65 1.16
CA PRO A 49 10.04 -1.78 1.12
C PRO A 49 10.60 -1.91 -0.30
N GLY A 50 11.92 -2.07 -0.41
CA GLY A 50 12.58 -2.34 -1.68
C GLY A 50 12.03 -3.63 -2.31
N PRO A 51 12.28 -3.88 -3.62
CA PRO A 51 11.93 -5.15 -4.22
C PRO A 51 12.48 -6.28 -3.33
N PRO A 52 11.71 -7.34 -3.07
CA PRO A 52 12.20 -8.44 -2.26
C PRO A 52 13.51 -8.90 -2.89
N ALA A 53 14.61 -8.76 -2.14
CA ALA A 53 15.82 -9.49 -2.48
C ALA A 53 15.39 -10.96 -2.54
N ASN A 54 15.57 -11.59 -3.70
CA ASN A 54 15.28 -13.00 -3.90
C ASN A 54 15.68 -13.76 -2.63
N PRO A 55 14.76 -14.45 -1.94
CA PRO A 55 15.19 -15.47 -1.01
C PRO A 55 15.74 -16.58 -1.90
N HIS A 56 17.05 -16.53 -2.14
CA HIS A 56 17.76 -17.68 -2.68
C HIS A 56 17.50 -18.82 -1.69
N PRO A 57 16.92 -19.96 -2.11
CA PRO A 57 16.87 -21.10 -1.22
C PRO A 57 18.32 -21.50 -0.97
N ALA A 58 18.77 -21.33 0.27
CA ALA A 58 19.92 -22.04 0.78
C ALA A 58 19.52 -23.52 0.78
N SER A 59 20.00 -24.22 -0.23
CA SER A 59 20.17 -25.66 -0.19
C SER A 59 21.19 -25.95 0.89
N ASP A 60 20.72 -26.29 2.09
CA ASP A 60 21.54 -26.94 3.09
C ASP A 60 21.13 -28.42 3.11
N GLU A 61 21.99 -29.21 2.47
CA GLU A 61 22.16 -30.63 2.71
C GLU A 61 22.53 -30.81 4.19
N GLU A 62 21.63 -31.36 5.01
CA GLU A 62 22.04 -32.17 6.15
C GLU A 62 20.87 -33.03 6.65
N SER A 63 20.84 -34.29 6.22
CA SER A 63 20.19 -35.35 6.99
C SER A 63 20.85 -36.67 6.64
N THR A 64 21.76 -37.08 7.54
CA THR A 64 22.14 -38.42 7.98
C THR A 64 21.90 -39.61 7.04
#